data_AF-A0A959CAX3-F1
#
_entry.id   AF-A0A959CAX3-F1
#
_cell.length_a   1.000
_cell.length_b   1.000
_cell.length_c   1.000
_cell.angle_alpha   90.00
_cell.angle_beta   90.00
_cell.angle_gamma   90.00
#
_symmetry.space_group_name_H-M   'P 1'
#
loop_
_entity.id
_entity.type
_entity.pdbx_description
1 polymer ?
#
loop_
_entity_poly.entity_id
_entity_poly.type
_entity_poly.pdbx_seq_one_letter_code
_entity_poly.pdbx_strand_id
1 'polypeptide(L)'
;MGADKPQARKHGTQTQTPFPLILIGVVLLLATIALFSKIDFQGENEVPKLSPEDKAKLEKRLREIDDSEQYALVARNKGWYPCLHSGRTTFYLKDGEVWKYGVTSKGQFGRYSSSFLFKNKVFYVVQFKGNFSECLKQEQIRLFNYTNLPENLARLPGERLPRPPYNPVMR
;
A
#
# COMPACT_ATOMS: atom_id res chain seq x y z
N MET A 1 -54.17 -105.66 1.83
CA MET A 1 -55.08 -104.57 2.28
C MET A 1 -54.67 -104.23 3.71
N GLY A 2 -54.49 -103.00 4.17
CA GLY A 2 -54.59 -101.69 3.55
C GLY A 2 -53.47 -100.80 4.06
N ALA A 3 -53.43 -99.60 3.49
CA ALA A 3 -52.37 -98.62 3.55
C ALA A 3 -52.19 -97.97 4.92
N ASP A 4 -50.98 -97.49 5.18
CA ASP A 4 -50.78 -96.16 5.75
C ASP A 4 -49.49 -95.52 5.20
N LYS A 5 -49.63 -94.28 4.75
CA LYS A 5 -48.61 -93.29 4.41
C LYS A 5 -48.97 -92.03 5.22
N PRO A 6 -48.11 -91.00 5.32
CA PRO A 6 -46.64 -90.96 5.37
C PRO A 6 -46.18 -90.00 6.50
N GLN A 7 -44.87 -89.75 6.66
CA GLN A 7 -44.41 -88.40 7.04
C GLN A 7 -42.95 -88.15 6.65
N ALA A 8 -42.75 -87.07 5.90
CA ALA A 8 -41.47 -86.62 5.38
C ALA A 8 -40.70 -85.81 6.45
N ARG A 9 -39.47 -86.21 6.77
CA ARG A 9 -38.53 -85.37 7.52
C ARG A 9 -37.82 -84.43 6.56
N LYS A 10 -38.13 -83.14 6.64
CA LYS A 10 -37.33 -82.06 6.07
C LYS A 10 -36.05 -81.93 6.91
N HIS A 11 -34.88 -82.13 6.30
CA HIS A 11 -33.63 -81.66 6.87
C HIS A 11 -33.59 -80.13 6.73
N GLY A 12 -33.68 -79.43 7.86
CA GLY A 12 -33.44 -77.99 7.91
C GLY A 12 -31.94 -77.73 7.80
N THR A 13 -31.54 -77.01 6.76
CA THR A 13 -30.22 -76.37 6.66
C THR A 13 -30.14 -75.29 7.73
N GLN A 14 -29.31 -75.49 8.74
CA GLN A 14 -29.06 -74.51 9.78
C GLN A 14 -28.01 -73.52 9.26
N THR A 15 -28.46 -72.47 8.57
CA THR A 15 -27.58 -71.34 8.21
C THR A 15 -27.37 -70.50 9.46
N GLN A 16 -26.22 -70.68 10.12
CA GLN A 16 -25.79 -69.80 11.20
C GLN A 16 -25.54 -68.40 10.61
N THR A 17 -26.42 -67.46 10.95
CA THR A 17 -26.26 -66.05 10.61
C THR A 17 -24.99 -65.49 11.27
N PRO A 18 -24.09 -64.82 10.52
CA PRO A 18 -22.82 -64.29 11.05
C PRO A 18 -23.05 -62.95 11.78
N PHE A 19 -23.95 -62.93 12.77
CA PHE A 19 -24.19 -61.75 13.60
C PHE A 19 -22.93 -61.19 14.30
N PRO A 20 -21.95 -61.99 14.78
CA PRO A 20 -20.79 -61.41 15.48
C PRO A 20 -19.83 -60.67 14.55
N LEU A 21 -19.70 -61.08 13.28
CA LEU A 21 -18.78 -60.44 12.32
C LEU A 21 -19.28 -59.09 11.83
N ILE A 22 -20.59 -58.94 11.65
CA ILE A 22 -21.21 -57.67 11.24
C ILE A 22 -21.06 -56.63 12.36
N LEU A 23 -21.25 -57.03 13.61
CA LEU A 23 -21.07 -56.16 14.78
C LEU A 23 -19.62 -55.68 14.92
N ILE A 24 -18.64 -56.57 14.72
CA ILE A 24 -17.21 -56.20 14.74
C ILE A 24 -16.90 -55.23 13.58
N GLY A 25 -17.46 -55.47 12.40
CA GLY A 25 -17.33 -54.58 11.24
C GLY A 25 -17.91 -53.18 11.49
N VAL A 26 -19.07 -53.09 12.13
CA VAL A 26 -19.70 -51.81 12.49
C VAL A 26 -18.89 -51.07 13.56
N VAL A 27 -18.36 -51.77 14.56
CA VAL A 27 -17.51 -51.15 15.59
C VAL A 27 -16.19 -50.63 14.98
N LEU A 28 -15.58 -51.39 14.08
CA LEU A 28 -14.37 -50.94 13.35
C LEU A 28 -14.67 -49.74 12.45
N LEU A 29 -15.81 -49.72 11.76
CA LEU A 29 -16.23 -48.61 10.92
C LEU A 29 -16.52 -47.35 11.75
N LEU A 30 -17.20 -47.49 12.90
CA LEU A 30 -17.44 -46.36 13.80
C LEU A 30 -16.14 -45.85 14.43
N ALA A 31 -15.20 -46.74 14.75
CA ALA A 31 -13.88 -46.36 15.26
C ALA A 31 -13.06 -45.63 14.20
N THR A 32 -13.08 -46.06 12.93
CA THR A 32 -12.38 -45.33 11.85
C THR A 32 -13.05 -43.99 11.58
N ILE A 33 -14.38 -43.91 11.54
CA ILE A 33 -15.11 -42.63 11.41
C ILE A 33 -14.77 -41.69 12.59
N ALA A 34 -14.71 -42.21 13.82
CA ALA A 34 -14.31 -41.43 15.00
C ALA A 34 -12.84 -40.97 14.95
N LEU A 35 -11.93 -41.80 14.44
CA LEU A 35 -10.53 -41.42 14.21
C LEU A 35 -10.41 -40.38 13.09
N PHE A 36 -11.15 -40.52 11.98
CA PHE A 36 -11.16 -39.56 10.89
C PHE A 36 -11.85 -38.23 11.24
N SER A 37 -12.87 -38.24 12.10
CA SER A 37 -13.51 -37.01 12.60
C SER A 37 -12.69 -36.30 13.69
N LYS A 38 -11.70 -36.97 14.30
CA LYS A 38 -10.66 -36.33 15.12
C LYS A 38 -9.46 -35.84 14.32
N ILE A 39 -9.34 -36.24 13.06
CA ILE A 39 -8.41 -35.62 12.12
C ILE A 39 -9.15 -34.41 11.57
N ASP A 40 -9.12 -33.32 12.34
CA ASP A 40 -9.32 -31.99 11.76
C ASP A 40 -8.23 -31.84 10.70
N PHE A 41 -8.58 -32.09 9.45
CA PHE A 41 -7.87 -31.48 8.33
C PHE A 41 -8.13 -29.98 8.48
N GLN A 42 -7.33 -29.33 9.33
CA GLN A 42 -7.16 -27.89 9.39
C GLN A 42 -6.43 -27.45 8.11
N GLY A 43 -7.06 -27.74 6.97
CA GLY A 43 -6.84 -27.10 5.69
C GLY A 43 -7.76 -25.88 5.59
N GLU A 44 -7.83 -25.08 6.65
CA GLU A 44 -8.30 -23.71 6.50
C GLU A 44 -7.09 -22.89 6.07
N ASN A 45 -7.24 -22.24 4.93
CA ASN A 45 -6.35 -21.20 4.45
C ASN A 45 -6.31 -20.06 5.50
N GLU A 46 -5.57 -20.23 6.60
CA GLU A 46 -5.23 -19.11 7.47
C GLU A 46 -4.30 -18.19 6.68
N VAL A 47 -4.89 -17.27 5.92
CA VAL A 47 -4.17 -16.16 5.32
C VAL A 47 -3.38 -15.53 6.48
N PRO A 48 -2.04 -15.49 6.43
CA PRO A 48 -1.24 -14.99 7.53
C PRO A 48 -1.74 -13.60 7.93
N LYS A 49 -2.31 -13.49 9.14
CA LYS A 49 -2.84 -12.21 9.63
C LYS A 49 -1.65 -11.32 9.96
N LEU A 50 -1.64 -10.11 9.38
CA LEU A 50 -0.64 -9.08 9.68
C LEU A 50 -0.54 -8.85 11.18
N SER A 51 0.70 -8.74 11.68
CA SER A 51 0.96 -8.32 13.06
C SER A 51 0.39 -6.92 13.31
N PRO A 52 0.11 -6.53 14.58
CA PRO A 52 -0.34 -5.18 14.89
C PRO A 52 0.62 -4.09 14.37
N GLU A 53 1.93 -4.33 14.42
CA GLU A 53 2.96 -3.42 13.89
C GLU A 53 2.88 -3.29 12.37
N ASP A 54 2.72 -4.41 11.65
CA ASP A 54 2.60 -4.40 10.20
C ASP A 54 1.31 -3.73 9.73
N LYS A 55 0.20 -3.92 10.46
CA LYS A 55 -1.06 -3.21 10.19
C LYS A 55 -0.89 -1.70 10.34
N ALA A 56 -0.28 -1.25 11.43
CA ALA A 56 -0.05 0.18 11.65
C ALA A 56 0.88 0.78 10.57
N LYS A 57 1.89 0.03 10.14
CA LYS A 57 2.78 0.43 9.04
C LYS A 57 2.03 0.48 7.71
N LEU A 58 1.19 -0.51 7.41
CA LEU A 58 0.35 -0.54 6.22
C LEU A 58 -0.59 0.66 6.18
N GLU A 59 -1.37 0.88 7.24
CA GLU A 59 -2.29 2.02 7.31
C GLU A 59 -1.56 3.36 7.17
N LYS A 60 -0.37 3.50 7.75
CA LYS A 60 0.46 4.68 7.56
C LYS A 60 0.83 4.86 6.08
N ARG A 61 1.23 3.79 5.38
CA ARG A 61 1.56 3.85 3.95
C ARG A 61 0.36 4.21 3.08
N LEU A 62 -0.81 3.64 3.37
CA LEU A 62 -2.04 3.98 2.67
C LEU A 62 -2.41 5.45 2.87
N ARG A 63 -2.36 5.94 4.11
CA ARG A 63 -2.55 7.37 4.39
C ARG A 63 -1.53 8.25 3.67
N GLU A 64 -0.25 7.88 3.62
CA GLU A 64 0.76 8.64 2.87
C GLU A 64 0.48 8.70 1.35
N ILE A 65 -0.17 7.68 0.80
CA ILE A 65 -0.58 7.64 -0.61
C ILE A 65 -1.79 8.55 -0.85
N ASP A 66 -2.78 8.48 0.04
CA ASP A 66 -4.06 9.17 -0.14
C ASP A 66 -4.00 10.66 0.26
N ASP A 67 -3.15 10.99 1.24
CA ASP A 67 -3.00 12.34 1.78
C ASP A 67 -1.58 12.87 1.52
N SER A 68 -1.46 13.66 0.46
CA SER A 68 -0.25 14.35 0.07
C SER A 68 -0.54 15.79 -0.33
N GLU A 69 0.52 16.59 -0.31
CA GLU A 69 0.49 17.98 -0.73
C GLU A 69 1.61 18.26 -1.73
N GLN A 70 1.27 19.03 -2.76
CA GLN A 70 2.23 19.73 -3.60
C GLN A 70 2.33 21.18 -3.12
N TYR A 71 3.57 21.64 -2.98
CA TYR A 71 3.89 22.94 -2.42
C TYR A 71 4.94 23.70 -3.24
N ALA A 72 5.04 24.98 -2.94
CA ALA A 72 6.14 25.84 -3.33
C ALA A 72 6.86 26.38 -2.10
N LEU A 73 8.20 26.46 -2.18
CA LEU A 73 8.97 27.37 -1.33
C LEU A 73 9.12 28.67 -2.09
N VAL A 74 8.62 29.77 -1.53
CA VAL A 74 8.67 31.10 -2.13
C VAL A 74 9.60 32.00 -1.33
N ALA A 75 10.34 32.86 -2.02
CA ALA A 75 11.24 33.84 -1.40
C ALA A 75 10.43 34.77 -0.47
N ARG A 76 10.88 34.92 0.78
CA ARG A 76 10.25 35.82 1.78
C ARG A 76 10.64 37.28 1.57
N ASN A 77 11.85 37.50 1.07
CA ASN A 77 12.42 38.82 0.83
C ASN A 77 13.26 38.74 -0.46
N LYS A 78 13.48 39.88 -1.12
CA LYS A 78 14.45 39.92 -2.23
C LYS A 78 15.89 39.63 -1.76
N GLY A 79 16.65 38.89 -2.56
CA GLY A 79 18.05 38.56 -2.24
C GLY A 79 18.62 37.41 -3.05
N TRP A 80 19.85 37.02 -2.71
CA TRP A 80 20.55 35.88 -3.32
C TRP A 80 20.18 34.58 -2.59
N TYR A 81 19.66 33.62 -3.34
CA TYR A 81 19.27 32.30 -2.84
C TYR A 81 20.17 31.22 -3.45
N PRO A 82 20.41 30.09 -2.76
CA PRO A 82 21.14 28.98 -3.33
C PRO A 82 20.50 28.47 -4.63
N CYS A 83 21.35 28.13 -5.60
CA CYS A 83 20.96 27.61 -6.91
C CYS A 83 21.64 26.26 -7.16
N LEU A 84 20.91 25.32 -7.74
CA LEU A 84 21.39 23.96 -8.07
C LEU A 84 21.63 23.78 -9.57
N HIS A 85 21.56 24.85 -10.37
CA HIS A 85 21.82 24.80 -11.80
C HIS A 85 23.33 24.86 -12.10
N SER A 86 23.77 24.09 -13.09
CA SER A 86 25.17 24.08 -13.53
C SER A 86 25.68 25.49 -13.84
N GLY A 87 26.83 25.85 -13.26
CA GLY A 87 27.45 27.16 -13.47
C GLY A 87 26.91 28.31 -12.61
N ARG A 88 25.92 28.07 -11.73
CA ARG A 88 25.41 29.09 -10.78
C ARG A 88 25.27 28.52 -9.37
N THR A 89 25.98 29.11 -8.41
CA THR A 89 25.85 28.74 -6.98
C THR A 89 24.71 29.48 -6.29
N THR A 90 24.36 30.65 -6.81
CA THR A 90 23.26 31.48 -6.29
C THR A 90 22.45 32.09 -7.42
N PHE A 91 21.23 32.53 -7.09
CA PHE A 91 20.33 33.20 -8.00
C PHE A 91 19.54 34.27 -7.26
N TYR A 92 19.39 35.45 -7.86
CA TYR A 92 18.64 36.54 -7.24
C TYR A 92 17.15 36.34 -7.43
N LEU A 93 16.41 36.31 -6.33
CA LEU A 93 14.95 36.26 -6.33
C LEU A 93 14.37 37.55 -5.75
N LYS A 94 13.24 37.99 -6.28
CA LYS A 94 12.38 39.01 -5.66
C LYS A 94 11.47 38.37 -4.62
N ASP A 95 10.85 39.21 -3.79
CA ASP A 95 9.85 38.77 -2.83
C ASP A 95 8.69 38.06 -3.55
N GLY A 96 8.24 36.93 -2.99
CA GLY A 96 7.18 36.09 -3.54
C GLY A 96 7.58 35.17 -4.71
N GLU A 97 8.79 35.29 -5.27
CA GLU A 97 9.22 34.45 -6.39
C GLU A 97 9.49 33.00 -5.94
N VAL A 98 9.21 32.05 -6.83
CA VAL A 98 9.35 30.62 -6.52
C VAL A 98 10.81 30.21 -6.47
N TRP A 99 11.22 29.66 -5.33
CA TRP A 99 12.56 29.09 -5.13
C TRP A 99 12.59 27.58 -5.39
N LYS A 100 11.53 26.86 -4.99
CA LYS A 100 11.42 25.40 -5.15
C LYS A 100 9.97 24.94 -5.30
N TYR A 101 9.70 23.95 -6.15
CA TYR A 101 8.52 23.10 -6.05
C TYR A 101 8.86 21.73 -5.44
N GLY A 102 7.89 21.13 -4.74
CA GLY A 102 8.02 19.80 -4.18
C GLY A 102 6.69 19.15 -3.81
N VAL A 103 6.77 17.86 -3.48
CA VAL A 103 5.66 17.03 -2.97
C VAL A 103 6.03 16.41 -1.63
N THR A 104 5.05 16.27 -0.73
CA THR A 104 5.23 15.54 0.53
C THR A 104 3.90 14.99 1.06
N SER A 105 3.95 13.87 1.77
CA SER A 105 2.83 13.34 2.57
C SER A 105 2.94 13.66 4.07
N LYS A 106 3.95 14.43 4.47
CA LYS A 106 4.30 14.64 5.89
C LYS A 106 3.87 16.00 6.44
N GLY A 107 3.29 16.87 5.62
CA GLY A 107 3.09 18.26 6.00
C GLY A 107 4.40 19.06 5.95
N GLN A 108 4.27 20.39 6.05
CA GLN A 108 5.41 21.31 6.26
C GLN A 108 6.32 20.86 7.41
N PHE A 109 5.75 20.63 8.61
CA PHE A 109 6.53 20.33 9.82
C PHE A 109 7.26 18.99 9.76
N GLY A 110 6.72 18.01 9.03
CA GLY A 110 7.38 16.73 8.83
C GLY A 110 8.44 16.74 7.71
N ARG A 111 8.43 17.76 6.84
CA ARG A 111 9.38 17.90 5.73
C ARG A 111 10.51 18.90 6.01
N TYR A 112 10.20 20.01 6.66
CA TYR A 112 11.14 21.11 6.91
C TYR A 112 11.07 21.57 8.36
N SER A 113 12.24 21.79 8.95
CA SER A 113 12.32 22.47 10.25
C SER A 113 12.08 23.97 10.09
N SER A 114 11.55 24.61 11.13
CA SER A 114 11.38 26.08 11.15
C SER A 114 12.71 26.81 10.95
N SER A 115 13.82 26.26 11.48
CA SER A 115 15.17 26.78 11.27
C SER A 115 15.59 26.75 9.81
N PHE A 116 15.27 25.67 9.08
CA PHE A 116 15.53 25.59 7.64
C PHE A 116 14.80 26.68 6.86
N LEU A 117 13.49 26.86 7.10
CA LEU A 117 12.69 27.86 6.39
C LEU A 117 13.17 29.29 6.72
N PHE A 118 13.48 29.55 7.98
CA PHE A 118 13.99 30.84 8.43
C PHE A 118 15.37 31.15 7.84
N LYS A 119 16.33 30.21 7.93
CA LYS A 119 17.69 30.38 7.42
C LYS A 119 17.71 30.62 5.90
N ASN A 120 16.85 29.91 5.17
CA ASN A 120 16.74 30.08 3.72
C ASN A 120 15.80 31.21 3.31
N LYS A 121 15.17 31.91 4.27
CA LYS A 121 14.26 33.04 4.01
C LYS A 121 13.14 32.68 3.03
N VAL A 122 12.50 31.54 3.23
CA VAL A 122 11.39 31.10 2.37
C VAL A 122 10.13 30.78 3.15
N PHE A 123 8.98 31.00 2.52
CA PHE A 123 7.70 30.50 3.00
C PHE A 123 7.37 29.17 2.34
N TYR A 124 6.75 28.29 3.10
CA TYR A 124 6.16 27.05 2.60
C TYR A 124 4.70 27.32 2.25
N VAL A 125 4.32 27.14 0.99
CA VAL A 125 2.98 27.42 0.49
C VAL A 125 2.43 26.18 -0.19
N VAL A 126 1.40 25.58 0.41
CA VAL A 126 0.65 24.48 -0.22
C VAL A 126 -0.12 25.03 -1.40
N GLN A 127 0.02 24.39 -2.56
CA GLN A 127 -0.65 24.82 -3.80
C GLN A 127 -1.64 23.77 -4.31
N PHE A 128 -1.54 22.52 -3.85
CA PHE A 128 -2.49 21.46 -4.15
C PHE A 128 -2.45 20.39 -3.04
N LYS A 129 -3.59 19.80 -2.73
CA LYS A 129 -3.74 18.65 -1.81
C LYS A 129 -4.53 17.55 -2.52
N GLY A 130 -4.08 16.30 -2.38
CA GLY A 130 -4.70 15.14 -3.01
C GLY A 130 -3.83 13.90 -2.81
N ASN A 131 -4.03 12.87 -3.62
CA ASN A 131 -3.18 11.69 -3.51
C ASN A 131 -1.76 11.98 -4.06
N PHE A 132 -0.82 11.09 -3.74
CA PHE A 132 0.59 11.25 -4.11
C PHE A 132 0.81 11.36 -5.62
N SER A 133 0.06 10.59 -6.42
CA SER A 133 0.17 10.63 -7.90
C SER A 133 -0.28 11.96 -8.47
N GLU A 134 -1.39 12.50 -7.97
CA GLU A 134 -1.89 13.83 -8.38
C GLU A 134 -0.91 14.93 -7.99
N CYS A 135 -0.38 14.88 -6.77
CA CYS A 135 0.61 15.85 -6.32
C CYS A 135 1.88 15.84 -7.18
N LEU A 136 2.37 14.65 -7.57
CA LEU A 136 3.49 14.52 -8.51
C LEU A 136 3.16 15.10 -9.88
N LYS A 137 1.96 14.84 -10.43
CA LYS A 137 1.52 15.45 -11.69
C LYS A 137 1.52 16.98 -11.59
N GLN A 138 0.98 17.54 -10.50
CA GLN A 138 0.98 18.99 -10.28
C GLN A 138 2.38 19.57 -10.16
N GLU A 139 3.31 18.88 -9.49
CA GLU A 139 4.72 19.30 -9.45
C GLU A 139 5.33 19.35 -10.85
N GLN A 140 5.12 18.30 -11.67
CA GLN A 140 5.63 18.27 -13.04
C GLN A 140 5.05 19.42 -13.88
N ILE A 141 3.73 19.61 -13.84
CA ILE A 141 3.05 20.71 -14.55
C ILE A 141 3.68 22.06 -14.19
N ARG A 142 3.93 22.31 -12.89
CA ARG A 142 4.53 23.58 -12.43
C ARG A 142 6.00 23.72 -12.81
N LEU A 143 6.78 22.64 -12.74
CA LEU A 143 8.19 22.66 -13.16
C LEU A 143 8.33 22.97 -14.65
N PHE A 144 7.51 22.34 -15.50
CA PHE A 144 7.54 22.58 -16.95
C PHE A 144 6.97 23.95 -17.33
N ASN A 145 5.98 24.46 -16.59
CA ASN A 145 5.44 25.81 -16.81
C ASN A 145 6.28 26.93 -16.19
N TYR A 146 7.32 26.63 -15.41
CA TYR A 146 8.15 27.65 -14.75
C TYR A 146 8.75 28.65 -15.75
N THR A 147 9.11 28.18 -16.95
CA THR A 147 9.65 29.01 -18.02
C THR A 147 8.72 30.14 -18.44
N ASN A 148 7.40 29.91 -18.30
CA ASN A 148 6.34 30.81 -18.70
C ASN A 148 5.82 31.70 -17.56
N LEU A 149 6.38 31.57 -16.35
CA LEU A 149 5.95 32.40 -15.23
C LEU A 149 6.37 33.86 -15.42
N PRO A 150 5.53 34.84 -15.00
CA PRO A 150 5.83 36.26 -15.16
C PRO A 150 7.19 36.65 -14.58
N GLU A 151 7.57 36.11 -13.42
CA GLU A 151 8.86 36.38 -12.79
C GLU A 151 10.05 35.91 -13.63
N ASN A 152 9.90 34.84 -14.39
CA ASN A 152 10.95 34.32 -15.26
C ASN A 152 10.98 35.07 -16.59
N LEU A 153 9.83 35.41 -17.15
CA LEU A 153 9.72 36.20 -18.38
C LEU A 153 10.23 37.63 -18.21
N ALA A 154 10.09 38.20 -17.01
CA ALA A 154 10.60 39.52 -16.66
C ALA A 154 12.14 39.62 -16.61
N ARG A 155 12.86 38.48 -16.68
CA ARG A 155 14.33 38.44 -16.70
C ARG A 155 14.86 38.58 -18.13
N LEU A 156 16.10 39.06 -18.24
CA LEU A 156 16.82 39.07 -19.51
C LEU A 156 16.88 37.64 -20.09
N PRO A 157 16.81 37.46 -21.43
CA PRO A 157 16.74 36.12 -22.03
C PRO A 157 17.82 35.13 -21.55
N GLY A 158 19.06 35.58 -21.37
CA GLY A 158 20.17 34.74 -20.87
C GLY A 158 20.15 34.46 -19.36
N GLU A 159 19.26 35.08 -18.60
CA GLU A 159 19.09 34.89 -17.15
C GLU A 159 17.86 34.07 -16.79
N ARG A 160 17.00 33.77 -17.78
CA ARG A 160 15.83 32.92 -17.58
C ARG A 160 16.28 31.53 -17.20
N LEU A 161 15.62 30.95 -16.19
CA LEU A 161 15.90 29.60 -15.76
C LEU A 161 14.87 28.63 -16.35
N PRO A 162 15.28 27.39 -16.67
CA PRO A 162 14.34 26.36 -17.10
C PRO A 162 13.43 25.87 -15.96
N ARG A 163 13.85 26.08 -14.69
CA ARG A 163 13.19 25.61 -13.46
C ARG A 163 13.47 26.56 -12.29
N PRO A 164 12.78 26.44 -11.15
CA PRO A 164 13.14 27.19 -9.95
C PRO A 164 14.58 26.93 -9.51
N PRO A 165 15.27 27.90 -8.89
CA PRO A 165 16.70 27.78 -8.57
C PRO A 165 17.10 26.53 -7.75
N TYR A 166 16.23 26.06 -6.86
CA TYR A 166 16.53 24.94 -5.95
C TYR A 166 15.85 23.62 -6.35
N ASN A 167 15.45 23.51 -7.62
CA ASN A 167 15.11 22.26 -8.28
C ASN A 167 16.27 21.86 -9.21
N PRO A 168 16.83 20.65 -9.08
CA PRO A 168 17.90 20.21 -9.96
C PRO A 168 17.40 20.09 -11.41
N VAL A 169 18.28 20.38 -12.36
CA VAL A 169 18.05 20.08 -13.77
C VAL A 169 18.05 18.56 -13.92
N MET A 170 17.02 18.00 -14.56
CA MET A 170 17.06 16.58 -14.98
C MET A 170 18.23 16.44 -15.95
N ARG A 171 19.22 15.63 -15.58
CA ARG A 171 20.28 15.18 -16.50
C ARG A 171 19.76 14.03 -17.33
#